data_AF-A0A1V3XPW3-F1
#
_entry.id   AF-A0A1V3XPW3-F1
#
_cell.length_a   1.000
_cell.length_b   1.000
_cell.length_c   1.000
_cell.angle_alpha   90.00
_cell.angle_beta   90.00
_cell.angle_gamma   90.00
#
_symmetry.space_group_name_H-M   'P 1'
#
loop_
_entity.id
_entity.type
_entity.pdbx_description
1 polymer ?
#
loop_
_entity_poly.entity_id
_entity_poly.type
_entity_poly.pdbx_seq_one_letter_code
_entity_poly.pdbx_strand_id
1 'polypeptide(L)'
;MGGLLAPPALLMGWLIPPPWQPGGRVPAASLALRVPLPGTTFVNAANDAEFLRPIVEGDRLTVVEELVSVSPEKRTRLGVGHFVETLETYRRQDGAVVATSRNTLFRFTPGPGS
;
A
#
# COMPACT_ATOMS: atom_id res chain seq x y z
N MET A 1 7.42 8.34 -29.75
CA MET A 1 8.02 7.30 -28.89
C MET A 1 6.93 6.79 -27.96
N GLY A 2 6.14 5.81 -28.43
CA GLY A 2 4.94 5.31 -27.75
C GLY A 2 5.15 3.88 -27.27
N GLY A 3 5.61 3.74 -26.03
CA GLY A 3 5.59 2.46 -25.32
C GLY A 3 4.17 2.11 -24.89
N LEU A 4 3.90 0.83 -24.64
CA LEU A 4 2.59 0.40 -24.16
C LEU A 4 2.33 1.02 -22.80
N LEU A 5 1.17 1.66 -22.64
CA LEU A 5 0.75 2.20 -21.36
C LEU A 5 0.57 1.05 -20.39
N ALA A 6 1.29 1.13 -19.28
CA ALA A 6 1.18 0.16 -18.23
C ALA A 6 -0.22 0.29 -17.59
N PRO A 7 -1.01 -0.79 -17.43
CA PRO A 7 -2.38 -0.69 -16.95
C PRO A 7 -2.40 -0.03 -15.56
N PRO A 8 -3.09 1.12 -15.37
CA PRO A 8 -3.10 1.84 -14.10
C PRO A 8 -3.53 0.95 -12.91
N ALA A 9 -4.48 0.05 -13.15
CA ALA A 9 -4.98 -0.89 -12.14
C ALA A 9 -3.92 -1.88 -11.61
N LEU A 10 -2.76 -2.02 -12.27
CA LEU A 10 -1.67 -2.90 -11.83
C LEU A 10 -0.66 -2.20 -10.91
N LEU A 11 -0.81 -0.91 -10.62
CA LEU A 11 0.15 -0.13 -9.81
C LEU A 11 0.48 -0.82 -8.48
N MET A 12 -0.55 -1.25 -7.74
CA MET A 12 -0.36 -1.99 -6.49
C MET A 12 0.21 -3.40 -6.71
N GLY A 13 -0.13 -4.05 -7.84
CA GLY A 13 0.36 -5.37 -8.19
C GLY A 13 1.87 -5.41 -8.48
N TRP A 14 2.45 -4.33 -9.00
CA TRP A 14 3.90 -4.25 -9.23
C TRP A 14 4.72 -4.17 -7.94
N LEU A 15 4.10 -3.75 -6.84
CA LEU A 15 4.73 -3.73 -5.53
C LEU A 15 4.58 -5.04 -4.78
N ILE A 16 3.72 -5.96 -5.24
CA ILE A 16 3.61 -7.29 -4.65
C ILE A 16 4.88 -8.06 -5.04
N PRO A 17 5.78 -8.29 -4.08
CA PRO A 17 7.00 -9.02 -4.35
C PRO A 17 6.64 -10.48 -4.64
N PRO A 18 7.36 -11.16 -5.55
CA PRO A 18 7.12 -12.58 -5.80
C PRO A 18 7.24 -13.36 -4.48
N PRO A 19 6.46 -14.45 -4.32
CA PRO A 19 6.47 -15.26 -3.09
C PRO A 19 7.84 -15.90 -2.80
N TRP A 20 8.76 -15.83 -3.76
CA TRP A 20 10.14 -16.30 -3.65
C TRP A 20 11.09 -15.31 -4.37
N GLN A 21 12.24 -15.04 -3.77
CA GLN A 21 13.35 -14.27 -4.38
C GLN A 21 14.68 -15.03 -4.17
N PRO A 22 15.58 -15.07 -5.17
CA PRO A 22 16.94 -15.55 -4.99
C PRO A 22 17.62 -14.84 -3.81
N GLY A 23 18.23 -15.59 -2.89
CA GLY A 23 18.84 -15.05 -1.67
C GLY A 23 17.90 -14.93 -0.47
N GLY A 24 16.63 -15.34 -0.58
CA GLY A 24 15.73 -15.49 0.56
C GLY A 24 15.33 -14.18 1.23
N ARG A 25 15.47 -13.05 0.53
CA ARG A 25 15.10 -11.74 1.07
C ARG A 25 13.59 -11.73 1.31
N VAL A 26 13.18 -11.73 2.58
CA VAL A 26 11.78 -11.54 2.95
C VAL A 26 11.37 -10.16 2.44
N PRO A 27 10.31 -10.07 1.63
CA PRO A 27 9.90 -8.78 1.12
C PRO A 27 9.47 -7.86 2.26
N ALA A 28 9.78 -6.56 2.12
CA ALA A 28 9.31 -5.59 3.08
C ALA A 28 7.78 -5.56 3.03
N ALA A 29 7.13 -5.98 4.12
CA ALA A 29 5.68 -5.83 4.28
C ALA A 29 5.28 -4.35 4.14
N SER A 30 4.00 -4.02 3.95
CA SER A 30 3.56 -2.63 4.07
C SER A 30 3.91 -2.05 5.46
N LEU A 31 4.30 -0.79 5.51
CA LEU A 31 4.61 -0.05 6.73
C LEU A 31 3.42 -0.05 7.70
N ALA A 32 2.19 -0.05 7.17
CA ALA A 32 0.98 -0.14 7.97
C ALA A 32 0.94 -1.40 8.87
N LEU A 33 1.50 -2.52 8.40
CA LEU A 33 1.56 -3.77 9.15
C LEU A 33 2.63 -3.77 10.25
N ARG A 34 3.65 -2.91 10.11
CA ARG A 34 4.76 -2.79 11.07
C ARG A 34 4.45 -1.88 12.25
N VAL A 35 3.39 -1.06 12.16
CA VAL A 35 3.00 -0.17 13.28
C VAL A 35 2.56 -1.03 14.47
N PRO A 36 3.17 -0.88 15.66
CA PRO A 36 2.93 -1.74 16.82
C PRO A 36 1.61 -1.38 17.52
N LEU A 37 0.49 -1.65 16.87
CA LEU A 37 -0.86 -1.38 17.35
C LEU A 37 -1.55 -2.66 17.85
N PRO A 38 -2.50 -2.56 18.79
CA PRO A 38 -3.34 -3.68 19.16
C PRO A 38 -4.21 -4.14 17.98
N GLY A 39 -4.60 -5.41 17.99
CA GLY A 39 -5.37 -6.04 16.93
C GLY A 39 -4.66 -7.26 16.36
N THR A 40 -5.43 -8.32 16.14
CA THR A 40 -4.94 -9.64 15.71
C THR A 40 -5.02 -9.82 14.20
N THR A 41 -5.76 -8.96 13.48
CA THR A 41 -5.93 -9.04 12.04
C THR A 41 -6.09 -7.64 11.41
N PHE A 42 -6.10 -7.61 10.07
CA PHE A 42 -6.24 -6.39 9.27
C PHE A 42 -7.20 -6.61 8.10
N VAL A 43 -7.85 -5.53 7.67
CA VAL A 43 -8.58 -5.47 6.41
C VAL A 43 -8.22 -4.18 5.67
N ASN A 44 -8.21 -4.23 4.34
CA ASN A 44 -8.13 -3.01 3.55
C ASN A 44 -9.50 -2.32 3.55
N ALA A 45 -9.54 -1.09 4.06
CA ALA A 45 -10.77 -0.31 4.16
C ALA A 45 -10.95 0.63 2.95
N ALA A 46 -9.87 1.18 2.41
CA ALA A 46 -9.89 2.03 1.24
C ALA A 46 -8.51 2.08 0.57
N ASN A 47 -8.52 2.20 -0.75
CA ASN A 47 -7.33 2.52 -1.53
C ASN A 47 -7.71 3.55 -2.60
N ASP A 48 -6.96 4.63 -2.66
CA ASP A 48 -7.11 5.70 -3.64
C ASP A 48 -5.77 5.85 -4.37
N ALA A 49 -5.80 5.82 -5.70
CA ALA A 49 -4.60 5.94 -6.52
C ALA A 49 -4.77 7.06 -7.55
N GLU A 50 -3.85 8.01 -7.53
CA GLU A 50 -3.81 9.14 -8.45
C GLU A 50 -2.66 8.96 -9.45
N PHE A 51 -2.98 8.98 -10.74
CA PHE A 51 -2.01 8.85 -11.84
C PHE A 51 -1.71 10.23 -12.42
N LEU A 52 -0.59 10.80 -12.01
CA LEU A 52 -0.17 12.14 -12.41
C LEU A 52 0.45 12.16 -13.81
N ARG A 53 1.10 11.06 -14.20
CA ARG A 53 1.78 10.92 -15.49
C ARG A 53 1.64 9.50 -16.04
N PRO A 54 1.63 9.32 -17.37
CA PRO A 54 1.66 8.00 -17.97
C PRO A 54 2.90 7.22 -17.54
N ILE A 55 2.70 5.96 -17.17
CA ILE A 55 3.76 4.98 -16.92
C ILE A 55 3.84 4.11 -18.16
N VAL A 56 5.03 3.97 -18.72
CA VAL A 56 5.25 3.18 -19.94
C VAL A 56 6.16 2.00 -19.65
N GLU A 57 6.06 0.97 -20.51
CA GLU A 57 6.99 -0.16 -20.47
C GLU A 57 8.46 0.29 -20.48
N GLY A 58 9.27 -0.34 -19.63
CA GLY A 58 10.69 -0.01 -19.46
C GLY A 58 10.98 1.06 -18.39
N ASP A 59 9.94 1.71 -17.84
CA ASP A 59 10.12 2.63 -16.72
C ASP A 59 10.62 1.91 -15.47
N ARG A 60 11.66 2.49 -14.86
CA ARG A 60 12.15 2.06 -13.55
C ARG A 60 11.50 2.95 -12.50
N LEU A 61 10.59 2.35 -11.75
CA LEU A 61 9.90 3.03 -10.67
C LEU A 61 10.58 2.73 -9.34
N THR A 62 10.60 3.75 -8.50
CA THR A 62 10.90 3.66 -7.07
C THR A 62 9.64 4.02 -6.31
N VAL A 63 9.37 3.30 -5.23
CA VAL A 63 8.28 3.62 -4.31
C VAL A 63 8.86 3.98 -2.95
N VAL A 64 8.29 5.01 -2.33
CA VAL A 64 8.47 5.31 -0.92
C VAL A 64 7.10 5.25 -0.27
N GLU A 65 6.96 4.41 0.76
CA GLU A 65 5.75 4.30 1.57
C GLU A 65 5.98 5.04 2.90
N GLU A 66 5.05 5.93 3.24
CA GLU A 66 5.09 6.75 4.45
C GLU A 66 3.83 6.51 5.30
N LEU A 67 3.99 6.47 6.62
CA LEU A 67 2.87 6.44 7.55
C LEU A 67 2.32 7.86 7.67
N VAL A 68 1.09 8.09 7.23
CA VAL A 68 0.45 9.40 7.24
C VAL A 68 -0.25 9.65 8.56
N SER A 69 -1.07 8.68 8.99
CA SER A 69 -1.84 8.83 10.22
C SER A 69 -2.23 7.49 10.84
N VAL A 70 -2.49 7.53 12.15
CA VAL A 70 -3.13 6.46 12.90
C VAL A 70 -4.32 7.06 13.63
N SER A 71 -5.51 6.52 13.42
CA SER A 71 -6.69 7.02 14.10
C SER A 71 -6.68 6.65 15.60
N PRO A 72 -7.44 7.36 16.44
CA PRO A 72 -7.87 6.82 17.73
C PRO A 72 -8.56 5.46 17.57
N GLU A 73 -8.72 4.73 18.67
CA GLU A 73 -9.46 3.47 18.68
C GLU A 73 -10.91 3.72 18.22
N LYS A 74 -11.39 2.88 17.31
CA LYS A 74 -12.74 2.92 16.77
C LYS A 74 -13.39 1.54 16.89
N ARG A 75 -14.67 1.56 17.25
CA ARG A 75 -15.53 0.38 17.19
C ARG A 75 -16.24 0.35 15.84
N THR A 76 -16.06 -0.73 15.12
CA THR A 76 -16.73 -1.01 13.84
C THR A 76 -17.54 -2.30 13.95
N ARG A 77 -18.25 -2.68 12.88
CA ARG A 77 -18.95 -3.98 12.81
C ARG A 77 -17.99 -5.17 12.89
N LEU A 78 -16.76 -5.01 12.41
CA LEU A 78 -15.75 -6.07 12.40
C LEU A 78 -15.08 -6.26 13.76
N GLY A 79 -15.04 -5.21 14.59
CA GLY A 79 -14.41 -5.24 15.89
C GLY A 79 -13.88 -3.87 16.30
N VAL A 80 -13.08 -3.88 17.36
CA VAL A 80 -12.44 -2.67 17.91
C VAL A 80 -10.99 -2.61 17.43
N GLY A 81 -10.55 -1.44 16.96
CA GLY A 81 -9.25 -1.30 16.32
C GLY A 81 -8.91 0.12 15.89
N HIS A 82 -7.85 0.24 15.10
CA HIS A 82 -7.31 1.51 14.59
C HIS A 82 -7.26 1.51 13.06
N PHE A 83 -7.54 2.66 12.46
CA PHE A 83 -7.24 2.89 11.05
C PHE A 83 -5.79 3.38 10.93
N VAL A 84 -5.06 2.80 9.99
CA VAL A 84 -3.68 3.14 9.66
C VAL A 84 -3.66 3.58 8.21
N GLU A 85 -3.27 4.82 7.98
CA GLU A 85 -3.20 5.41 6.64
C GLU A 85 -1.75 5.52 6.19
N THR A 86 -1.45 4.99 5.01
CA THR A 86 -0.15 5.14 4.35
C THR A 86 -0.28 5.87 3.02
N LEU A 87 0.80 6.51 2.62
CA LEU A 87 0.95 7.13 1.30
C LEU A 87 2.17 6.52 0.61
N GLU A 88 1.93 5.93 -0.54
CA GLU A 88 2.96 5.48 -1.46
C GLU A 88 3.18 6.54 -2.53
N THR A 89 4.43 6.97 -2.71
CA THR A 89 4.81 7.89 -3.79
C THR A 89 5.69 7.18 -4.79
N TYR A 90 5.22 7.09 -6.04
CA TYR A 90 5.91 6.42 -7.14
C TYR A 90 6.68 7.46 -7.96
N ARG A 91 8.00 7.27 -8.05
CA ARG A 91 8.90 8.12 -8.84
C ARG A 91 9.58 7.32 -9.93
N ARG A 92 9.64 7.89 -11.12
CA ARG A 92 10.40 7.36 -12.26
C ARG A 92 11.89 7.63 -12.10
N GLN A 93 12.74 6.98 -12.89
CA GLN A 93 14.20 7.16 -12.85
C GLN A 93 14.69 8.61 -13.06
N ASP A 94 13.87 9.46 -13.69
CA ASP A 94 14.15 10.90 -13.87
C ASP A 94 13.73 11.75 -12.65
N GLY A 95 13.21 11.12 -11.59
CA GLY A 95 12.73 11.77 -10.38
C GLY A 95 11.28 12.28 -10.46
N ALA A 96 10.61 12.19 -11.61
CA ALA A 96 9.23 12.64 -11.74
C ALA A 96 8.28 11.75 -10.93
N VAL A 97 7.40 12.36 -10.15
CA VAL A 97 6.28 11.66 -9.52
C VAL A 97 5.28 11.29 -10.61
N VAL A 98 5.01 10.00 -10.75
CA VAL A 98 4.11 9.46 -11.78
C VAL A 98 2.77 9.03 -11.20
N ALA A 99 2.76 8.60 -9.94
CA ALA A 99 1.56 8.23 -9.23
C ALA A 99 1.73 8.36 -7.71
N THR A 100 0.61 8.48 -7.01
CA THR A 100 0.51 8.33 -5.55
C THR A 100 -0.58 7.32 -5.23
N SER A 101 -0.42 6.55 -4.16
CA SER A 101 -1.48 5.68 -3.65
C SER A 101 -1.65 5.88 -2.16
N ARG A 102 -2.84 6.29 -1.75
CA ARG A 102 -3.23 6.36 -0.34
C ARG A 102 -3.98 5.10 0.03
N ASN A 103 -3.47 4.39 1.03
CA ASN A 103 -4.04 3.15 1.48
C ASN A 103 -4.46 3.26 2.95
N THR A 104 -5.67 2.81 3.26
CA THR A 104 -6.23 2.84 4.61
C THR A 104 -6.52 1.42 5.04
N LEU A 105 -5.72 0.92 5.98
CA LEU A 105 -5.95 -0.39 6.61
C LEU A 105 -6.65 -0.21 7.94
N PHE A 106 -7.53 -1.14 8.29
CA PHE A 106 -8.11 -1.23 9.63
C PHE A 106 -7.50 -2.42 10.35
N ARG A 107 -6.72 -2.17 11.41
CA ARG A 107 -6.18 -3.19 12.32
C ARG A 107 -7.14 -3.37 13.48
N PHE A 108 -7.61 -4.59 13.72
CA PHE A 108 -8.62 -4.82 14.75
C PHE A 108 -8.53 -6.21 15.37
N THR A 109 -9.22 -6.38 16.50
CA THR A 109 -9.54 -7.68 17.07
C THR A 109 -11.02 -7.97 16.80
N PRO A 110 -11.36 -9.10 16.14
CA PRO A 110 -12.74 -9.46 15.88
C PRO A 110 -13.58 -9.53 17.17
N GLY A 111 -14.79 -9.00 17.13
CA GLY A 111 -15.75 -9.18 18.23
C GLY A 111 -16.30 -10.61 18.28
N PRO A 112 -16.83 -11.08 19.43
CA PRO A 112 -17.53 -12.36 19.50
C PRO A 112 -18.78 -12.31 18.60
N GLY A 113 -18.73 -13.00 17.45
CA GLY A 113 -19.86 -13.12 16.51
C GLY A 113 -19.64 -12.57 15.09
N SER A 114 -18.41 -12.58 14.57
CA SER A 114 -18.17 -12.44 13.11
C SER A 114 -18.15 -13.79 12.41
#